data_AF-A0A101MSC5-F1
#
_entry.id   AF-A0A101MSC5-F1
#
_cell.length_a   1.000
_cell.length_b   1.000
_cell.length_c   1.000
_cell.angle_alpha   90.00
_cell.angle_beta   90.00
_cell.angle_gamma   90.00
#
_symmetry.space_group_name_H-M   'P 1'
#
loop_
_entity.id
_entity.type
_entity.pdbx_description
1 polymer ?
#
loop_
_entity_poly.entity_id
_entity_poly.type
_entity_poly.pdbx_seq_one_letter_code
_entity_poly.pdbx_strand_id
1 'polypeptide(L)'
;MELGYKRRKLNEFEYPPIPVVEQDIVEYETANDPFSIRLIPVYLDNDHLQADKFRAESVTEVDDENEQLVRTYHPSLSSKKKVWASSSAFGETVWLVEKPLSPSDSVYAGGRPIHFMPGDLQQYIPRGILTPRSPDKFNAHFTRYINPRRFLTPADLNRLRELFPEAVGVEVLIAGFLIVLFESEQHTQDAYREVWPLELAGLRVFFHTTRYSLTTTPIQSGLGVSADPNGEHHSRAGCLGLKLQLRNGSMAITTVTHGFVQCPGVSLPANIFNVFQTIVDKAKRRLRRYLPAKVGEDDGAFVMPNEVLTNDPVGKQVWLASSRRQIGAIAHTYDHPSRIKPYPHGYKHDLSFISDSALPDVTSPPGYPPVTGWADYTAALDGQDVYVVCHQTNVGRWRVITGTLDSKLFNRAAVLGTGYTWDRKTRSQNSFLLWHTDAKLAPTDGWSGAPLCLGRPSDAAARAVVFQNFQEDCLLAGDSSIEQHHALVKAGFLLPPDIKDSSIVGVDMPNQNRPYNTLPGMNRESFTLESQRRSFSGI
;
A
#
# COMPACT_ATOMS: atom_id res chain seq x y z
N MET A 1 -18.70 44.45 7.28
CA MET A 1 -17.67 44.72 6.25
C MET A 1 -17.30 43.36 5.66
N GLU A 2 -18.06 42.91 4.67
CA GLU A 2 -17.88 41.61 4.02
C GLU A 2 -16.62 41.63 3.16
N LEU A 3 -15.58 40.92 3.59
CA LEU A 3 -14.44 40.61 2.74
C LEU A 3 -14.87 39.53 1.75
N GLY A 4 -15.43 39.97 0.62
CA GLY A 4 -15.72 39.12 -0.52
C GLY A 4 -14.42 38.48 -1.03
N TYR A 5 -14.21 37.21 -0.68
CA TYR A 5 -13.23 36.36 -1.34
C TYR A 5 -13.62 36.29 -2.82
N LYS A 6 -12.93 37.05 -3.68
CA LYS A 6 -13.03 36.88 -5.14
C LYS A 6 -12.58 35.46 -5.44
N ARG A 7 -13.53 34.55 -5.70
CA ARG A 7 -13.25 33.21 -6.23
C ARG A 7 -12.37 33.38 -7.47
N ARG A 8 -11.09 33.03 -7.36
CA ARG A 8 -10.23 32.88 -8.53
C ARG A 8 -10.85 31.74 -9.33
N LYS A 9 -11.38 32.03 -10.52
CA LYS A 9 -11.77 31.00 -11.48
C LYS A 9 -10.53 30.16 -11.79
N LEU A 10 -10.39 29.02 -11.15
CA LEU A 10 -9.38 28.03 -11.52
C LEU A 10 -9.83 27.45 -12.86
N ASN A 11 -8.95 27.48 -13.87
CA ASN A 11 -9.19 26.74 -15.10
C ASN A 11 -9.18 25.24 -14.77
N GLU A 12 -10.06 24.47 -15.42
CA GLU A 12 -10.34 23.07 -15.06
C GLU A 12 -9.08 22.18 -15.14
N PHE A 13 -8.88 21.37 -14.09
CA PHE A 13 -7.91 20.27 -14.07
C PHE A 13 -8.44 19.11 -14.91
N GLU A 14 -7.55 18.33 -15.51
CA GLU A 14 -7.94 17.07 -16.15
C GLU A 14 -8.14 16.02 -15.07
N TYR A 15 -9.38 15.54 -14.93
CA TYR A 15 -9.73 14.50 -13.99
C TYR A 15 -9.56 13.14 -14.68
N PRO A 16 -8.62 12.24 -14.27
CA PRO A 16 -8.78 10.83 -14.56
C PRO A 16 -10.18 10.39 -14.15
N PRO A 17 -10.76 9.38 -14.82
CA PRO A 17 -12.08 8.87 -14.47
C PRO A 17 -12.08 8.37 -13.03
N ILE A 18 -12.50 9.24 -12.11
CA ILE A 18 -12.76 8.89 -10.72
C ILE A 18 -14.11 8.16 -10.73
N PRO A 19 -14.20 6.96 -10.14
CA PRO A 19 -15.46 6.25 -10.02
C PRO A 19 -16.54 7.17 -9.45
N VAL A 20 -17.60 7.40 -10.23
CA VAL A 20 -18.78 8.12 -9.74
C VAL A 20 -19.56 7.14 -8.90
N VAL A 21 -19.31 7.17 -7.60
CA VAL A 21 -20.06 6.38 -6.63
C VAL A 21 -21.11 7.30 -6.03
N GLU A 22 -22.30 6.76 -5.80
CA GLU A 22 -23.28 7.41 -4.93
C GLU A 22 -22.59 7.75 -3.61
N GLN A 23 -22.49 9.05 -3.34
CA GLN A 23 -21.97 9.55 -2.07
C GLN A 23 -23.09 9.39 -1.06
N ASP A 24 -22.80 8.78 0.09
CA ASP A 24 -23.73 8.87 1.22
C ASP A 24 -23.81 10.34 1.63
N ILE A 25 -24.93 10.99 1.32
CA ILE A 25 -25.13 12.41 1.61
C ILE A 25 -25.61 12.51 3.05
N VAL A 26 -24.69 12.89 3.94
CA VAL A 26 -25.05 13.41 5.26
C VAL A 26 -24.97 14.93 5.15
N GLU A 27 -26.15 15.56 5.12
CA GLU A 27 -26.27 17.02 5.14
C GLU A 27 -25.80 17.57 6.50
N TYR A 28 -25.39 18.83 6.52
CA TYR A 28 -25.04 19.54 7.75
C TYR A 28 -26.30 19.91 8.56
N GLU A 29 -27.08 18.92 9.00
CA GLU A 29 -28.39 19.19 9.64
C GLU A 29 -28.44 18.91 11.15
N THR A 30 -27.36 18.54 11.83
CA THR A 30 -27.39 18.40 13.31
C THR A 30 -26.08 18.77 14.01
N ALA A 31 -26.18 19.06 15.31
CA ALA A 31 -25.07 19.41 16.21
C ALA A 31 -24.09 18.25 16.51
N ASN A 32 -24.19 17.13 15.80
CA ASN A 32 -23.37 15.94 16.03
C ASN A 32 -22.31 15.80 14.92
N ASP A 33 -21.05 15.76 15.32
CA ASP A 33 -19.90 15.44 14.47
C ASP A 33 -20.10 14.05 13.81
N PRO A 34 -19.93 13.89 12.48
CA PRO A 34 -20.04 12.58 11.82
C PRO A 34 -18.97 11.57 12.27
N PHE A 35 -17.96 11.99 13.02
CA PHE A 35 -16.95 11.12 13.61
C PHE A 35 -16.91 11.22 15.14
N SER A 36 -16.65 10.08 15.78
CA SER A 36 -16.39 10.00 17.22
C SER A 36 -15.15 9.16 17.47
N ILE A 37 -14.12 9.79 18.03
CA ILE A 37 -12.86 9.15 18.39
C ILE A 37 -12.78 9.08 19.91
N ARG A 38 -12.81 7.86 20.46
CA ARG A 38 -12.79 7.61 21.91
C ARG A 38 -11.64 6.70 22.31
N LEU A 39 -10.94 7.05 23.38
CA LEU A 39 -9.87 6.22 23.95
C LEU A 39 -10.50 5.02 24.64
N ILE A 40 -10.03 3.80 24.33
CA ILE A 40 -10.52 2.60 25.00
C ILE A 40 -9.58 2.24 26.16
N PRO A 41 -10.08 2.24 27.41
CA PRO A 41 -9.25 1.98 28.57
C PRO A 41 -8.78 0.53 28.60
N VAL A 42 -7.58 0.31 29.14
CA VAL A 42 -7.05 -1.03 29.43
C VAL A 42 -7.59 -1.47 30.79
N TYR A 43 -8.13 -2.69 30.87
CA TYR A 43 -8.57 -3.28 32.13
C TYR A 43 -7.65 -4.44 32.50
N LEU A 44 -6.73 -4.24 33.44
CA LEU A 44 -5.80 -5.29 33.86
C LEU A 44 -6.40 -6.09 35.02
N ASP A 45 -7.11 -7.16 34.69
CA ASP A 45 -7.40 -8.24 35.63
C ASP A 45 -6.43 -9.41 35.37
N ASN A 46 -5.72 -9.82 36.43
CA ASN A 46 -4.60 -10.75 36.36
C ASN A 46 -5.02 -12.22 36.53
N ASP A 47 -6.25 -12.49 36.98
CA ASP A 47 -6.66 -13.83 37.41
C ASP A 47 -6.93 -14.80 36.24
N HIS A 48 -7.19 -14.27 35.02
CA HIS A 48 -7.58 -15.08 33.84
C HIS A 48 -6.82 -14.76 32.55
N LEU A 49 -5.61 -14.20 32.65
CA LEU A 49 -4.83 -13.63 31.54
C LEU A 49 -4.73 -14.52 30.28
N GLN A 50 -4.57 -15.83 30.41
CA GLN A 50 -4.45 -16.73 29.25
C GLN A 50 -5.79 -17.08 28.60
N ALA A 51 -6.83 -17.27 29.43
CA ALA A 51 -8.18 -17.53 28.92
C ALA A 51 -8.73 -16.30 28.20
N ASP A 52 -8.49 -15.10 28.74
CA ASP A 52 -8.95 -13.85 28.13
C ASP A 52 -8.20 -13.48 26.86
N LYS A 53 -6.90 -13.81 26.76
CA LYS A 53 -6.16 -13.74 25.49
C LYS A 53 -6.78 -14.62 24.42
N PHE A 54 -7.03 -15.89 24.74
CA PHE A 54 -7.65 -16.81 23.82
C PHE A 54 -9.06 -16.33 23.40
N ARG A 55 -9.87 -15.87 24.37
CA ARG A 55 -11.19 -15.30 24.09
C ARG A 55 -11.10 -14.09 23.17
N ALA A 56 -10.20 -13.14 23.46
CA ALA A 56 -10.02 -11.94 22.65
C ALA A 56 -9.57 -12.26 21.21
N GLU A 57 -8.68 -13.23 21.02
CA GLU A 57 -8.26 -13.71 19.69
C GLU A 57 -9.37 -14.43 18.93
N SER A 58 -10.31 -15.05 19.66
CA SER A 58 -11.46 -15.76 19.08
C SER A 58 -12.58 -14.83 18.63
N VAL A 59 -12.58 -13.57 19.07
CA VAL A 59 -13.59 -12.58 18.66
C VAL A 59 -13.44 -12.30 17.17
N THR A 60 -14.53 -12.45 16.42
CA THR A 60 -14.58 -12.14 14.98
C THR A 60 -15.34 -10.87 14.67
N GLU A 61 -16.06 -10.30 15.64
CA GLU A 61 -16.80 -9.05 15.52
C GLU A 61 -16.83 -8.32 16.86
N VAL A 62 -16.52 -7.02 16.85
CA VAL A 62 -16.45 -6.21 18.07
C VAL A 62 -17.76 -5.48 18.34
N ASP A 63 -18.33 -5.71 19.52
CA ASP A 63 -19.51 -5.03 20.05
C ASP A 63 -19.17 -4.30 21.38
N ASP A 64 -20.16 -3.61 21.96
CA ASP A 64 -19.99 -2.87 23.21
C ASP A 64 -19.64 -3.74 24.43
N GLU A 65 -19.98 -5.04 24.41
CA GLU A 65 -19.71 -5.97 25.51
C GLU A 65 -18.29 -6.52 25.48
N ASN A 66 -17.75 -6.74 24.28
CA ASN A 66 -16.46 -7.40 24.07
C ASN A 66 -15.32 -6.42 23.72
N GLU A 67 -15.63 -5.15 23.42
CA GLU A 67 -14.62 -4.18 22.96
C GLU A 67 -13.46 -4.00 23.95
N GLN A 68 -13.76 -3.92 25.24
CA GLN A 68 -12.74 -3.78 26.27
C GLN A 68 -11.87 -5.05 26.41
N LEU A 69 -12.47 -6.23 26.22
CA LEU A 69 -11.76 -7.53 26.20
C LEU A 69 -10.75 -7.55 25.04
N VAL A 70 -11.21 -7.24 23.82
CA VAL A 70 -10.37 -7.20 22.62
C VAL A 70 -9.25 -6.17 22.77
N ARG A 71 -9.59 -4.94 23.17
CA ARG A 71 -8.62 -3.86 23.44
C ARG A 71 -7.50 -4.32 24.38
N THR A 72 -7.86 -5.01 25.46
CA THR A 72 -6.96 -5.33 26.56
C THR A 72 -6.10 -6.55 26.25
N TYR A 73 -6.69 -7.61 25.72
CA TYR A 73 -6.05 -8.92 25.66
C TYR A 73 -5.68 -9.38 24.25
N HIS A 74 -6.19 -8.75 23.19
CA HIS A 74 -5.81 -9.13 21.82
C HIS A 74 -4.31 -8.84 21.57
N PRO A 75 -3.51 -9.77 21.02
CA PRO A 75 -2.06 -9.61 20.86
C PRO A 75 -1.64 -8.30 20.16
N SER A 76 -2.32 -7.94 19.06
CA SER A 76 -2.04 -6.72 18.31
C SER A 76 -2.28 -5.41 19.07
N LEU A 77 -3.12 -5.42 20.11
CA LEU A 77 -3.57 -4.22 20.83
C LEU A 77 -3.05 -4.15 22.28
N SER A 78 -2.88 -5.30 22.93
CA SER A 78 -2.49 -5.39 24.34
C SER A 78 -1.18 -4.69 24.68
N SER A 79 -0.22 -4.72 23.74
CA SER A 79 1.08 -4.03 23.88
C SER A 79 1.02 -2.52 23.65
N LYS A 80 -0.09 -2.00 23.10
CA LYS A 80 -0.26 -0.59 22.77
C LYS A 80 -0.76 0.17 24.00
N LYS A 81 0.01 1.18 24.42
CA LYS A 81 -0.32 2.04 25.58
C LYS A 81 -1.69 2.68 25.44
N LYS A 82 -1.99 3.17 24.24
CA LYS A 82 -3.25 3.83 23.92
C LYS A 82 -3.77 3.28 22.60
N VAL A 83 -5.07 3.02 22.59
CA VAL A 83 -5.82 2.57 21.41
C VAL A 83 -7.16 3.28 21.47
N TRP A 84 -7.59 3.81 20.34
CA TRP A 84 -8.88 4.48 20.21
C TRP A 84 -9.79 3.67 19.30
N ALA A 85 -11.09 3.88 19.44
CA ALA A 85 -12.07 3.51 18.44
C ALA A 85 -12.50 4.78 17.69
N SER A 86 -12.40 4.78 16.36
CA SER A 86 -12.98 5.82 15.51
C SER A 86 -14.24 5.29 14.88
N SER A 87 -15.39 5.84 15.29
CA SER A 87 -16.71 5.49 14.78
C SER A 87 -17.19 6.61 13.85
N SER A 88 -17.96 6.25 12.82
CA SER A 88 -18.45 7.20 11.83
C SER A 88 -19.86 6.88 11.37
N ALA A 89 -20.62 7.89 10.96
CA ALA A 89 -21.89 7.69 10.26
C ALA A 89 -21.73 7.00 8.88
N PHE A 90 -20.50 6.94 8.34
CA PHE A 90 -20.23 6.43 7.00
C PHE A 90 -19.87 4.93 6.93
N GLY A 91 -19.77 4.23 8.07
CA GLY A 91 -19.51 2.79 8.07
C GLY A 91 -18.88 2.29 9.37
N GLU A 92 -18.34 1.08 9.33
CA GLU A 92 -17.84 0.39 10.52
C GLU A 92 -16.74 1.14 11.26
N THR A 93 -16.71 0.97 12.59
CA THR A 93 -15.69 1.51 13.49
C THR A 93 -14.32 0.89 13.19
N VAL A 94 -13.24 1.67 13.34
CA VAL A 94 -11.87 1.18 13.21
C VAL A 94 -11.09 1.37 14.51
N TRP A 95 -10.11 0.51 14.78
CA TRP A 95 -9.13 0.75 15.84
C TRP A 95 -8.10 1.78 15.39
N LEU A 96 -7.59 2.62 16.29
CA LEU A 96 -6.48 3.52 16.04
C LEU A 96 -5.34 3.26 17.01
N VAL A 97 -4.11 3.26 16.51
CA VAL A 97 -2.89 3.11 17.31
C VAL A 97 -1.87 4.22 17.01
N GLU A 98 -1.15 4.67 18.04
CA GLU A 98 -0.10 5.70 17.96
C GLU A 98 1.30 5.13 17.66
N LYS A 99 1.43 3.79 17.62
CA LYS A 99 2.69 3.11 17.35
C LYS A 99 2.52 2.14 16.18
N PRO A 100 3.55 1.97 15.34
CA PRO A 100 3.52 0.98 14.27
C PRO A 100 3.24 -0.41 14.81
N LEU A 101 2.70 -1.26 13.94
CA LEU A 101 2.55 -2.68 14.20
C LEU A 101 3.93 -3.36 14.22
N SER A 102 4.09 -4.32 15.13
CA SER A 102 5.24 -5.23 15.14
C SER A 102 5.01 -6.35 14.11
N PRO A 103 6.06 -7.03 13.63
CA PRO A 103 5.89 -8.09 12.62
C PRO A 103 4.99 -9.26 13.03
N SER A 104 4.73 -9.44 14.33
CA SER A 104 3.81 -10.44 14.88
C SER A 104 2.38 -9.95 15.08
N ASP A 105 2.13 -8.64 14.93
CA ASP A 105 0.81 -8.04 15.13
C ASP A 105 -0.02 -8.24 13.85
N SER A 106 -1.24 -8.75 14.00
CA SER A 106 -2.24 -8.73 12.92
C SER A 106 -2.72 -7.29 12.65
N VAL A 107 -3.07 -6.98 11.39
CA VAL A 107 -3.72 -5.72 10.98
C VAL A 107 -5.20 -5.62 11.36
N TYR A 108 -5.77 -6.69 11.93
CA TYR A 108 -7.12 -6.75 12.48
C TYR A 108 -7.09 -7.21 13.94
N ALA A 109 -8.04 -6.74 14.74
CA ALA A 109 -8.30 -7.23 16.08
C ALA A 109 -9.82 -7.33 16.33
N GLY A 110 -10.30 -8.51 16.69
CA GLY A 110 -11.75 -8.74 16.85
C GLY A 110 -12.53 -8.64 15.53
N GLY A 111 -11.89 -8.90 14.38
CA GLY A 111 -12.46 -8.63 13.04
C GLY A 111 -12.49 -7.16 12.63
N ARG A 112 -12.20 -6.23 13.54
CA ARG A 112 -12.13 -4.80 13.26
C ARG A 112 -10.73 -4.39 12.76
N PRO A 113 -10.61 -3.60 11.67
CA PRO A 113 -9.32 -3.20 11.14
C PRO A 113 -8.59 -2.24 12.09
N ILE A 114 -7.27 -2.34 12.12
CA ILE A 114 -6.38 -1.45 12.89
C ILE A 114 -5.81 -0.41 11.95
N HIS A 115 -6.08 0.85 12.23
CA HIS A 115 -5.58 2.01 11.51
C HIS A 115 -4.55 2.75 12.38
N PHE A 116 -3.83 3.67 11.75
CA PHE A 116 -2.89 4.53 12.45
C PHE A 116 -3.53 5.85 12.84
N MET A 117 -3.23 6.33 14.04
CA MET A 117 -3.58 7.69 14.46
C MET A 117 -2.57 8.66 13.83
N PRO A 118 -2.97 9.49 12.84
CA PRO A 118 -2.06 10.43 12.21
C PRO A 118 -1.58 11.49 13.21
N GLY A 119 -0.31 11.86 13.11
CA GLY A 119 0.34 12.85 13.96
C GLY A 119 0.37 14.25 13.33
N ASP A 120 0.23 15.26 14.18
CA ASP A 120 0.35 16.67 13.82
C ASP A 120 1.80 17.16 14.03
N LEU A 121 2.27 18.09 13.19
CA LEU A 121 3.61 18.67 13.27
C LEU A 121 3.64 19.80 14.30
N GLN A 122 3.51 19.43 15.58
CA GLN A 122 3.39 20.36 16.71
C GLN A 122 4.49 21.43 16.78
N GLN A 123 5.68 21.16 16.23
CA GLN A 123 6.77 22.14 16.16
C GLN A 123 6.47 23.35 15.26
N TYR A 124 5.55 23.22 14.31
CA TYR A 124 5.16 24.29 13.38
C TYR A 124 3.92 25.05 13.85
N ILE A 125 3.15 24.50 14.77
CA ILE A 125 1.97 25.15 15.34
C ILE A 125 2.43 26.33 16.21
N PRO A 126 2.00 27.57 15.91
CA PRO A 126 2.34 28.73 16.73
C PRO A 126 1.89 28.54 18.18
N ARG A 127 2.82 28.67 19.13
CA ARG A 127 2.52 28.60 20.57
C ARG A 127 2.14 30.00 21.06
N GLY A 128 0.85 30.24 21.36
CA GLY A 128 0.33 31.53 21.83
C GLY A 128 -1.18 31.47 22.19
N ILE A 129 -1.71 32.57 22.76
CA ILE A 129 -3.12 32.66 23.24
C ILE A 129 -4.13 32.69 22.07
N LEU A 130 -3.74 33.26 20.93
CA LEU A 130 -4.54 33.29 19.72
C LEU A 130 -4.00 32.24 18.76
N THR A 131 -4.53 31.02 18.84
CA THR A 131 -4.34 30.06 17.74
C THR A 131 -5.15 30.54 16.54
N PRO A 132 -4.59 30.61 15.33
CA PRO A 132 -5.32 31.00 14.12
C PRO A 132 -6.23 29.85 13.64
N ARG A 133 -6.97 29.24 14.57
CA ARG A 133 -7.88 28.12 14.37
C ARG A 133 -9.28 28.70 14.21
N SER A 134 -9.94 28.42 13.09
CA SER A 134 -11.36 28.77 12.92
C SER A 134 -12.15 27.50 12.60
N PRO A 135 -13.04 27.06 13.51
CA PRO A 135 -13.85 25.85 13.27
C PRO A 135 -14.85 26.03 12.11
N ASP A 136 -15.39 27.24 11.92
CA ASP A 136 -16.55 27.42 11.04
C ASP A 136 -16.27 28.13 9.71
N LYS A 137 -15.18 28.90 9.62
CA LYS A 137 -14.94 29.79 8.47
C LYS A 137 -14.79 29.05 7.14
N PHE A 138 -14.32 27.81 7.18
CA PHE A 138 -13.99 27.04 5.98
C PHE A 138 -15.04 25.99 5.61
N ASN A 139 -15.91 25.60 6.55
CA ASN A 139 -16.99 24.64 6.27
C ASN A 139 -18.02 25.17 5.27
N ALA A 140 -18.18 26.50 5.14
CA ALA A 140 -19.02 27.12 4.12
C ALA A 140 -18.62 26.79 2.67
N HIS A 141 -17.41 26.27 2.45
CA HIS A 141 -16.99 25.78 1.13
C HIS A 141 -17.62 24.45 0.76
N PHE A 142 -18.13 23.70 1.72
CA PHE A 142 -18.74 22.39 1.54
C PHE A 142 -20.23 22.43 1.86
N THR A 143 -21.02 21.65 1.15
CA THR A 143 -22.49 21.56 1.32
C THR A 143 -22.90 20.26 2.02
N ARG A 144 -21.95 19.34 2.23
CA ARG A 144 -22.11 18.06 2.91
C ARG A 144 -20.81 17.68 3.60
N TYR A 145 -20.89 16.72 4.51
CA TYR A 145 -19.72 16.02 5.01
C TYR A 145 -19.03 15.20 3.91
N ILE A 146 -17.72 14.99 4.03
CA ILE A 146 -16.96 14.12 3.14
C ILE A 146 -17.01 12.70 3.70
N ASN A 147 -17.54 11.76 2.89
CA ASN A 147 -17.46 10.33 3.19
C ASN A 147 -16.05 9.81 2.83
N PRO A 148 -15.22 9.38 3.79
CA PRO A 148 -13.86 8.92 3.52
C PRO A 148 -13.79 7.52 2.89
N ARG A 149 -14.93 6.81 2.79
CA ARG A 149 -15.05 5.50 2.12
C ARG A 149 -15.45 5.65 0.64
N ARG A 150 -15.51 6.88 0.13
CA ARG A 150 -15.81 7.19 -1.27
C ARG A 150 -14.70 8.09 -1.81
N PHE A 151 -14.49 8.06 -3.13
CA PHE A 151 -13.55 8.99 -3.73
C PHE A 151 -14.13 10.41 -3.73
N LEU A 152 -13.27 11.40 -3.46
CA LEU A 152 -13.59 12.82 -3.62
C LEU A 152 -14.08 13.12 -5.04
N THR A 153 -15.12 13.93 -5.11
CA THR A 153 -15.65 14.40 -6.39
C THR A 153 -14.73 15.48 -6.98
N PRO A 154 -14.81 15.74 -8.30
CA PRO A 154 -14.12 16.88 -8.90
C PRO A 154 -14.43 18.22 -8.22
N ALA A 155 -15.66 18.39 -7.73
CA ALA A 155 -16.06 19.58 -6.99
C ALA A 155 -15.33 19.70 -5.63
N ASP A 156 -15.22 18.60 -4.89
CA ASP A 156 -14.47 18.56 -3.63
C ASP A 156 -13.00 18.90 -3.85
N LEU A 157 -12.37 18.29 -4.86
CA LEU A 157 -10.97 18.55 -5.22
C LEU A 157 -10.73 20.00 -5.64
N ASN A 158 -11.63 20.60 -6.42
CA ASN A 158 -11.54 22.02 -6.76
C ASN A 158 -11.61 22.92 -5.52
N ARG A 159 -12.54 22.64 -4.59
CA ARG A 159 -12.68 23.40 -3.34
C ARG A 159 -11.42 23.29 -2.47
N LEU A 160 -10.83 22.10 -2.38
CA LEU A 160 -9.58 21.89 -1.64
C LEU A 160 -8.41 22.66 -2.26
N ARG A 161 -8.31 22.72 -3.58
CA ARG A 161 -7.29 23.53 -4.28
C ARG A 161 -7.49 25.03 -4.10
N GLU A 162 -8.74 25.49 -4.00
CA GLU A 162 -9.04 26.89 -3.69
C GLU A 162 -8.63 27.24 -2.25
N LEU A 163 -8.89 26.34 -1.30
CA LEU A 163 -8.55 26.51 0.12
C LEU A 163 -7.05 26.40 0.39
N PHE A 164 -6.38 25.47 -0.28
CA PHE A 164 -4.95 25.19 -0.10
C PHE A 164 -4.20 25.38 -1.42
N PRO A 165 -4.04 26.63 -1.87
CA PRO A 165 -3.46 26.91 -3.17
C PRO A 165 -2.01 26.47 -3.26
N GLU A 166 -1.30 26.30 -2.14
CA GLU A 166 0.09 25.82 -2.07
C GLU A 166 0.26 24.32 -1.81
N ALA A 167 -0.84 23.56 -1.73
CA ALA A 167 -0.80 22.11 -1.64
C ALA A 167 -0.51 21.42 -2.99
N VAL A 168 0.06 20.22 -2.92
CA VAL A 168 0.31 19.31 -4.05
C VAL A 168 -0.57 18.06 -3.97
N GLY A 169 -1.37 17.92 -2.92
CA GLY A 169 -2.24 16.76 -2.74
C GLY A 169 -3.06 16.82 -1.45
N VAL A 170 -3.93 15.83 -1.28
CA VAL A 170 -4.59 15.50 -0.01
C VAL A 170 -4.71 13.99 0.16
N GLU A 171 -4.78 13.53 1.40
CA GLU A 171 -5.17 12.18 1.79
C GLU A 171 -6.42 12.24 2.65
N VAL A 172 -7.34 11.33 2.42
CA VAL A 172 -8.60 11.19 3.17
C VAL A 172 -8.60 9.82 3.82
N LEU A 173 -8.49 9.78 5.14
CA LEU A 173 -8.43 8.55 5.92
C LEU A 173 -9.81 8.18 6.46
N ILE A 174 -10.17 6.90 6.36
CA ILE A 174 -11.42 6.30 6.87
C ILE A 174 -11.63 6.64 8.36
N ALA A 175 -10.53 6.82 9.09
CA ALA A 175 -10.53 7.16 10.51
C ALA A 175 -11.02 8.59 10.83
N GLY A 176 -11.39 9.42 9.83
CA GLY A 176 -11.94 10.77 10.03
C GLY A 176 -10.91 11.89 9.89
N PHE A 177 -9.90 11.71 9.03
CA PHE A 177 -8.81 12.67 8.87
C PHE A 177 -8.62 13.10 7.42
N LEU A 178 -8.27 14.37 7.23
CA LEU A 178 -7.84 14.96 5.97
C LEU A 178 -6.40 15.48 6.14
N ILE A 179 -5.45 14.91 5.42
CA ILE A 179 -4.06 15.36 5.44
C ILE A 179 -3.78 16.16 4.17
N VAL A 180 -3.47 17.44 4.28
CA VAL A 180 -3.08 18.29 3.16
C VAL A 180 -1.57 18.20 2.95
N LEU A 181 -1.20 17.93 1.70
CA LEU A 181 0.16 17.57 1.33
C LEU A 181 0.88 18.74 0.66
N PHE A 182 2.10 19.03 1.11
CA PHE A 182 2.97 20.08 0.58
C PHE A 182 4.31 19.53 0.11
N GLU A 183 4.89 20.14 -0.92
CA GLU A 183 6.20 19.73 -1.47
C GLU A 183 7.38 20.13 -0.57
N SER A 184 7.25 21.23 0.19
CA SER A 184 8.34 21.76 1.03
C SER A 184 7.91 21.95 2.48
N GLU A 185 8.85 21.71 3.40
CA GLU A 185 8.64 21.98 4.83
C GLU A 185 8.31 23.44 5.10
N GLN A 186 8.84 24.36 4.29
CA GLN A 186 8.53 25.79 4.37
C GLN A 186 7.05 26.05 4.12
N HIS A 187 6.47 25.48 3.05
CA HIS A 187 5.04 25.63 2.77
C HIS A 187 4.18 24.99 3.86
N THR A 188 4.58 23.84 4.40
CA THR A 188 3.91 23.22 5.54
C THR A 188 3.92 24.14 6.77
N GLN A 189 5.06 24.76 7.07
CA GLN A 189 5.19 25.69 8.18
C GLN A 189 4.35 26.96 7.97
N ASP A 190 4.35 27.50 6.76
CA ASP A 190 3.56 28.69 6.43
C ASP A 190 2.06 28.41 6.52
N ALA A 191 1.60 27.22 6.11
CA ALA A 191 0.22 26.80 6.26
C ALA A 191 -0.24 26.78 7.74
N TYR A 192 0.61 26.33 8.67
CA TYR A 192 0.31 26.38 10.11
C TYR A 192 0.35 27.79 10.72
N ARG A 193 1.05 28.74 10.08
CA ARG A 193 1.12 30.14 10.52
C ARG A 193 -0.08 30.96 10.07
N GLU A 194 -0.72 30.59 8.97
CA GLU A 194 -1.95 31.21 8.50
C GLU A 194 -3.19 30.72 9.29
N VAL A 195 -4.35 31.32 9.04
CA VAL A 195 -5.61 30.82 9.59
C VAL A 195 -6.02 29.55 8.87
N TRP A 196 -6.15 28.45 9.61
CA TRP A 196 -6.45 27.13 9.06
C TRP A 196 -7.62 26.41 9.77
N PRO A 197 -8.35 25.53 9.07
CA PRO A 197 -9.47 24.77 9.64
C PRO A 197 -8.98 23.59 10.50
N LEU A 198 -9.42 23.49 11.75
CA LEU A 198 -9.22 22.26 12.54
C LEU A 198 -9.97 21.08 11.94
N GLU A 199 -11.16 21.37 11.41
CA GLU A 199 -12.06 20.42 10.79
C GLU A 199 -12.56 21.01 9.49
N LEU A 200 -12.66 20.17 8.47
CA LEU A 200 -13.19 20.53 7.17
C LEU A 200 -14.08 19.40 6.69
N ALA A 201 -15.37 19.71 6.50
CA ALA A 201 -16.37 18.74 6.08
C ALA A 201 -16.41 17.47 6.95
N GLY A 202 -16.28 17.66 8.27
CA GLY A 202 -16.34 16.59 9.28
C GLY A 202 -15.03 15.83 9.45
N LEU A 203 -13.97 16.19 8.71
CA LEU A 203 -12.66 15.54 8.84
C LEU A 203 -11.70 16.44 9.60
N ARG A 204 -10.94 15.86 10.54
CA ARG A 204 -9.86 16.57 11.22
C ARG A 204 -8.71 16.82 10.26
N VAL A 205 -8.23 18.06 10.19
CA VAL A 205 -7.25 18.50 9.18
C VAL A 205 -5.85 18.56 9.76
N PHE A 206 -4.88 18.01 9.03
CA PHE A 206 -3.45 18.15 9.29
C PHE A 206 -2.69 18.53 8.04
N PHE A 207 -1.50 19.10 8.20
CA PHE A 207 -0.58 19.40 7.12
C PHE A 207 0.68 18.55 7.22
N HIS A 208 1.10 18.02 6.08
CA HIS A 208 2.28 17.15 5.98
C HIS A 208 3.14 17.51 4.77
N THR A 209 4.44 17.29 4.90
CA THR A 209 5.38 17.44 3.78
C THR A 209 5.54 16.09 3.08
N THR A 210 5.21 16.00 1.79
CA THR A 210 5.28 14.74 1.05
C THR A 210 6.70 14.18 1.02
N ARG A 211 6.86 12.92 1.46
CA ARG A 211 8.10 12.15 1.36
C ARG A 211 7.83 10.78 0.76
N TYR A 212 7.49 10.75 -0.52
CA TYR A 212 7.26 9.50 -1.21
C TYR A 212 8.57 8.73 -1.40
N SER A 213 8.56 7.46 -1.05
CA SER A 213 9.66 6.54 -1.31
C SER A 213 9.19 5.48 -2.30
N LEU A 214 10.07 5.11 -3.23
CA LEU A 214 9.82 3.98 -4.12
C LEU A 214 9.62 2.71 -3.28
N THR A 215 8.75 1.81 -3.73
CA THR A 215 8.62 0.45 -3.15
C THR A 215 9.67 -0.52 -3.68
N THR A 216 10.58 -0.04 -4.55
CA THR A 216 11.80 -0.74 -5.00
C THR A 216 13.00 0.20 -4.89
N THR A 217 14.19 -0.33 -4.59
CA THR A 217 15.40 0.49 -4.79
C THR A 217 15.64 0.69 -6.30
N PRO A 218 15.93 1.91 -6.78
CA PRO A 218 16.18 2.17 -8.20
C PRO A 218 17.26 1.23 -8.75
N ILE A 219 16.97 0.54 -9.85
CA ILE A 219 17.94 -0.35 -10.48
C ILE A 219 19.11 0.48 -11.05
N GLN A 220 20.35 0.12 -10.67
CA GLN A 220 21.53 0.69 -11.30
C GLN A 220 21.75 0.02 -12.66
N SER A 221 21.95 0.86 -13.68
CA SER A 221 22.27 0.47 -15.05
C SER A 221 23.42 -0.56 -15.14
N GLY A 222 23.15 -1.72 -15.77
CA GLY A 222 24.18 -2.64 -16.24
C GLY A 222 24.70 -3.69 -15.25
N LEU A 223 23.92 -4.05 -14.22
CA LEU A 223 24.19 -5.24 -13.41
C LEU A 223 23.70 -6.49 -14.14
N GLY A 224 24.63 -7.25 -14.73
CA GLY A 224 24.31 -8.51 -15.40
C GLY A 224 23.66 -9.52 -14.45
N VAL A 225 22.77 -10.34 -15.03
CA VAL A 225 22.04 -11.44 -14.40
C VAL A 225 23.00 -12.39 -13.67
N SER A 226 23.25 -12.13 -12.39
CA SER A 226 24.02 -13.00 -11.51
C SER A 226 23.23 -13.20 -10.24
N ALA A 227 22.90 -14.46 -9.96
CA ALA A 227 22.37 -14.85 -8.67
C ALA A 227 23.34 -14.40 -7.58
N ASP A 228 22.78 -13.88 -6.50
CA ASP A 228 23.52 -13.43 -5.35
C ASP A 228 23.78 -14.62 -4.42
N PRO A 229 25.03 -14.93 -4.07
CA PRO A 229 25.32 -15.95 -3.07
C PRO A 229 24.80 -15.60 -1.67
N ASN A 230 24.49 -14.32 -1.39
CA ASN A 230 24.18 -13.82 -0.04
C ASN A 230 22.77 -13.22 0.14
N GLY A 231 21.91 -13.23 -0.90
CA GLY A 231 20.52 -12.75 -0.81
C GLY A 231 20.34 -11.22 -0.77
N GLU A 232 21.39 -10.42 -0.97
CA GLU A 232 21.31 -8.95 -0.98
C GLU A 232 20.67 -8.38 -2.27
N HIS A 233 20.66 -9.12 -3.39
CA HIS A 233 20.14 -8.63 -4.69
C HIS A 233 18.62 -8.82 -4.91
N HIS A 234 17.88 -9.47 -4.01
CA HIS A 234 16.40 -9.39 -4.01
C HIS A 234 15.90 -7.96 -3.77
N SER A 235 16.77 -7.07 -3.26
CA SER A 235 16.50 -5.65 -3.01
C SER A 235 16.15 -4.80 -4.24
N ARG A 236 16.20 -5.36 -5.45
CA ARG A 236 16.39 -4.59 -6.71
C ARG A 236 15.48 -5.04 -7.85
N ALA A 237 14.35 -5.68 -7.57
CA ALA A 237 13.45 -6.25 -8.59
C ALA A 237 12.00 -5.78 -8.39
N GLY A 238 11.25 -5.59 -9.48
CA GLY A 238 9.80 -5.40 -9.44
C GLY A 238 9.08 -6.74 -9.33
N CYS A 239 7.85 -6.76 -8.81
CA CYS A 239 7.00 -7.94 -8.77
C CYS A 239 6.25 -8.09 -10.10
N LEU A 240 6.07 -9.33 -10.55
CA LEU A 240 5.06 -9.63 -11.56
C LEU A 240 3.67 -9.35 -10.99
N GLY A 241 2.87 -8.61 -11.75
CA GLY A 241 1.46 -8.41 -11.45
C GLY A 241 0.63 -9.58 -11.94
N LEU A 242 -0.26 -9.32 -12.89
CA LEU A 242 -1.23 -10.28 -13.42
C LEU A 242 -1.04 -10.49 -14.92
N LYS A 243 -1.37 -11.69 -15.40
CA LYS A 243 -1.49 -11.97 -16.83
C LYS A 243 -2.90 -11.58 -17.28
N LEU A 244 -2.97 -10.70 -18.27
CA LEU A 244 -4.21 -10.11 -18.76
C LEU A 244 -4.41 -10.46 -20.23
N GLN A 245 -5.68 -10.63 -20.60
CA GLN A 245 -6.14 -10.54 -21.99
C GLN A 245 -6.87 -9.22 -22.17
N LEU A 246 -6.27 -8.32 -22.96
CA LEU A 246 -6.82 -7.01 -23.27
C LEU A 246 -7.99 -7.12 -24.26
N ARG A 247 -8.80 -6.06 -24.39
CA ARG A 247 -9.97 -6.03 -25.30
C ARG A 247 -9.65 -6.33 -26.76
N ASN A 248 -8.44 -6.02 -27.20
CA ASN A 248 -7.95 -6.32 -28.54
C ASN A 248 -7.52 -7.80 -28.73
N GLY A 249 -7.70 -8.65 -27.72
CA GLY A 249 -7.29 -10.05 -27.69
C GLY A 249 -5.82 -10.28 -27.39
N SER A 250 -5.01 -9.22 -27.28
CA SER A 250 -3.59 -9.35 -26.97
C SER A 250 -3.36 -9.74 -25.51
N MET A 251 -2.30 -10.51 -25.29
CA MET A 251 -1.89 -10.99 -23.98
C MET A 251 -0.73 -10.15 -23.44
N ALA A 252 -0.78 -9.82 -22.15
CA ALA A 252 0.27 -9.08 -21.48
C ALA A 252 0.42 -9.53 -20.02
N ILE A 253 1.61 -9.37 -19.44
CA ILE A 253 1.82 -9.47 -17.99
C ILE A 253 2.09 -8.06 -17.46
N THR A 254 1.40 -7.65 -16.40
CA THR A 254 1.60 -6.33 -15.79
C THR A 254 2.84 -6.29 -14.91
N THR A 255 3.50 -5.13 -14.89
CA THR A 255 4.62 -4.82 -14.00
C THR A 255 4.67 -3.30 -13.75
N VAL A 256 5.42 -2.87 -12.74
CA VAL A 256 5.62 -1.42 -12.48
C VAL A 256 6.59 -0.78 -13.47
N THR A 257 6.36 0.48 -13.81
CA THR A 257 7.20 1.23 -14.75
C THR A 257 8.51 1.67 -14.11
N HIS A 258 8.49 2.16 -12.88
CA HIS A 258 9.68 2.68 -12.20
C HIS A 258 10.77 1.62 -11.99
N GLY A 259 10.41 0.33 -11.99
CA GLY A 259 11.36 -0.78 -12.00
C GLY A 259 12.18 -0.89 -13.30
N PHE A 260 11.83 -0.16 -14.36
CA PHE A 260 12.48 -0.24 -15.67
C PHE A 260 13.01 1.10 -16.16
N VAL A 261 12.95 2.16 -15.36
CA VAL A 261 13.42 3.49 -15.76
C VAL A 261 14.31 4.14 -14.71
N GLN A 262 15.12 5.10 -15.14
CA GLN A 262 15.92 5.87 -14.22
C GLN A 262 15.03 6.81 -13.40
N CYS A 263 15.00 6.62 -12.08
CA CYS A 263 14.29 7.52 -11.17
C CYS A 263 15.24 8.65 -10.72
N PRO A 264 14.91 9.94 -10.95
CA PRO A 264 15.70 11.04 -10.41
C PRO A 264 15.64 11.04 -8.88
N GLY A 265 16.77 11.30 -8.24
CA GLY A 265 16.86 11.36 -6.77
C GLY A 265 16.15 12.60 -6.23
N VAL A 266 15.71 12.51 -4.96
CA VAL A 266 14.96 13.57 -4.25
C VAL A 266 15.80 14.86 -4.04
N SER A 267 17.10 14.87 -4.38
CA SER A 267 17.96 16.05 -4.23
C SER A 267 19.04 16.20 -5.32
N LEU A 268 19.46 17.45 -5.60
CA LEU A 268 20.53 17.80 -6.55
C LEU A 268 21.88 17.11 -6.24
N PRO A 269 22.32 17.01 -4.96
CA PRO A 269 23.54 16.28 -4.59
C PRO A 269 23.42 14.76 -4.82
N ALA A 270 22.23 14.18 -4.62
CA ALA A 270 21.98 12.76 -4.91
C ALA A 270 22.10 12.47 -6.41
N ASN A 271 21.71 13.41 -7.28
CA ASN A 271 21.89 13.28 -8.71
C ASN A 271 23.38 13.33 -9.14
N ILE A 272 24.22 14.13 -8.47
CA ILE A 272 25.68 14.16 -8.70
C ILE A 272 26.34 12.86 -8.19
N PHE A 273 25.90 12.36 -7.03
CA PHE A 273 26.37 11.08 -6.48
C PHE A 273 25.99 9.89 -7.38
N ASN A 274 24.81 9.91 -8.00
CA ASN A 274 24.40 8.92 -9.00
C ASN A 274 25.34 8.90 -10.23
N VAL A 275 25.80 10.06 -10.69
CA VAL A 275 26.78 10.16 -11.78
C VAL A 275 28.14 9.55 -11.36
N PHE A 276 28.60 9.83 -10.14
CA PHE A 276 29.84 9.27 -9.62
C PHE A 276 29.75 7.74 -9.41
N GLN A 277 28.62 7.24 -8.92
CA GLN A 277 28.36 5.80 -8.83
C GLN A 277 28.36 5.13 -10.21
N THR A 278 27.81 5.78 -11.24
CA THR A 278 27.82 5.25 -12.62
C THR A 278 29.25 4.99 -13.14
N ILE A 279 30.22 5.82 -12.74
CA ILE A 279 31.65 5.66 -13.06
C ILE A 279 32.25 4.48 -12.30
N VAL A 280 31.99 4.39 -10.99
CA VAL A 280 32.43 3.28 -10.13
C VAL A 280 31.84 1.94 -10.59
N ASP A 281 30.59 1.92 -11.03
CA ASP A 281 29.91 0.73 -11.54
C ASP A 281 30.42 0.29 -12.91
N LYS A 282 30.90 1.23 -13.74
CA LYS A 282 31.64 0.91 -14.97
C LYS A 282 32.97 0.19 -14.66
N ALA A 283 33.62 0.51 -13.55
CA ALA A 283 34.80 -0.19 -13.08
C ALA A 283 34.45 -1.57 -12.49
N LYS A 284 33.40 -1.68 -11.64
CA LYS A 284 32.90 -2.96 -11.11
C LYS A 284 32.46 -3.94 -12.21
N ARG A 285 31.84 -3.45 -13.29
CA ARG A 285 31.47 -4.26 -14.48
C ARG A 285 32.66 -4.93 -15.15
N ARG A 286 33.82 -4.27 -15.21
CA ARG A 286 35.04 -4.85 -15.78
C ARG A 286 35.59 -5.98 -14.91
N LEU A 287 35.40 -5.88 -13.59
CA LEU A 287 35.85 -6.88 -12.63
C LEU A 287 34.88 -8.07 -12.51
N ARG A 288 33.56 -7.85 -12.64
CA ARG A 288 32.53 -8.91 -12.57
C ARG A 288 32.54 -9.89 -13.75
N ARG A 289 33.22 -9.59 -14.87
CA ARG A 289 33.42 -10.53 -15.99
C ARG A 289 34.28 -11.75 -15.62
N TYR A 290 34.94 -11.72 -14.47
CA TYR A 290 35.84 -12.77 -14.01
C TYR A 290 35.27 -13.64 -12.87
N LEU A 291 34.02 -13.40 -12.44
CA LEU A 291 33.35 -14.22 -11.42
C LEU A 291 32.45 -15.28 -12.08
N PRO A 292 32.53 -16.55 -11.67
CA PRO A 292 31.60 -17.57 -12.14
C PRO A 292 30.19 -17.27 -11.61
N ALA A 293 29.21 -17.13 -12.52
CA ALA A 293 27.82 -16.99 -12.14
C ALA A 293 27.30 -18.33 -11.61
N LYS A 294 26.93 -18.41 -10.34
CA LYS A 294 26.06 -19.48 -9.86
C LYS A 294 24.63 -19.16 -10.31
N VAL A 295 23.96 -20.14 -10.89
CA VAL A 295 22.55 -20.07 -11.26
C VAL A 295 21.77 -20.50 -10.02
N GLY A 296 20.84 -19.67 -9.53
CA GLY A 296 19.86 -20.15 -8.56
C GLY A 296 18.96 -21.17 -9.26
N GLU A 297 18.60 -22.25 -8.58
CA GLU A 297 17.81 -23.35 -9.18
C GLU A 297 16.32 -22.98 -9.41
N ASP A 298 15.88 -21.78 -9.01
CA ASP A 298 14.47 -21.39 -8.91
C ASP A 298 14.09 -20.19 -9.79
N ASP A 299 12.93 -20.31 -10.45
CA ASP A 299 12.24 -19.24 -11.16
C ASP A 299 11.30 -18.49 -10.19
N GLY A 300 11.55 -17.19 -9.96
CA GLY A 300 10.92 -16.40 -8.87
C GLY A 300 9.75 -15.50 -9.27
N ALA A 301 9.16 -14.80 -8.29
CA ALA A 301 8.06 -13.83 -8.46
C ALA A 301 8.50 -12.44 -8.99
N PHE A 302 9.81 -12.21 -9.04
CA PHE A 302 10.38 -10.88 -9.27
C PHE A 302 11.03 -10.77 -10.64
N VAL A 303 11.05 -9.57 -11.21
CA VAL A 303 11.58 -9.24 -12.53
C VAL A 303 12.59 -8.10 -12.50
N MET A 304 13.52 -8.13 -13.44
CA MET A 304 14.54 -7.12 -13.61
C MET A 304 14.88 -6.86 -15.10
N PRO A 305 15.32 -5.64 -15.44
CA PRO A 305 15.89 -5.34 -16.75
C PRO A 305 17.34 -5.85 -16.84
N ASN A 306 17.74 -6.29 -18.04
CA ASN A 306 19.15 -6.62 -18.34
C ASN A 306 19.90 -5.44 -18.97
N GLU A 307 19.19 -4.39 -19.37
CA GLU A 307 19.71 -3.25 -20.12
C GLU A 307 19.99 -2.02 -19.24
N VAL A 308 20.67 -1.03 -19.83
CA VAL A 308 20.89 0.28 -19.20
C VAL A 308 19.55 0.97 -18.98
N LEU A 309 19.28 1.43 -17.76
CA LEU A 309 18.08 2.23 -17.51
C LEU A 309 18.17 3.59 -18.20
N THR A 310 17.31 3.79 -19.18
CA THR A 310 16.85 5.07 -19.73
C THR A 310 15.52 5.49 -19.10
N ASN A 311 15.01 6.68 -19.45
CA ASN A 311 13.68 7.16 -19.00
C ASN A 311 12.52 6.61 -19.82
N ASP A 312 12.81 5.87 -20.90
CA ASP A 312 11.79 5.23 -21.74
C ASP A 312 11.79 3.74 -21.41
N PRO A 313 10.68 3.16 -20.90
CA PRO A 313 10.59 1.75 -20.56
C PRO A 313 10.37 0.84 -21.78
N VAL A 314 9.84 1.35 -22.90
CA VAL A 314 9.41 0.52 -24.03
C VAL A 314 10.60 -0.11 -24.75
N GLY A 315 10.44 -1.39 -25.15
CA GLY A 315 11.45 -2.19 -25.83
C GLY A 315 12.43 -2.91 -24.90
N LYS A 316 12.43 -2.60 -23.60
CA LYS A 316 13.36 -3.23 -22.64
C LYS A 316 13.02 -4.68 -22.40
N GLN A 317 14.05 -5.52 -22.45
CA GLN A 317 13.92 -6.94 -22.16
C GLN A 317 13.74 -7.18 -20.66
N VAL A 318 12.76 -8.03 -20.34
CA VAL A 318 12.37 -8.37 -18.97
C VAL A 318 12.79 -9.80 -18.66
N TRP A 319 13.46 -9.96 -17.52
CA TRP A 319 14.05 -11.22 -17.07
C TRP A 319 13.54 -11.56 -15.68
N LEU A 320 13.37 -12.85 -15.39
CA LEU A 320 13.12 -13.31 -14.02
C LEU A 320 14.34 -13.03 -13.16
N ALA A 321 14.12 -12.50 -11.95
CA ALA A 321 15.16 -12.42 -10.94
C ALA A 321 15.64 -13.84 -10.61
N SER A 322 16.92 -13.99 -10.27
CA SER A 322 17.62 -15.26 -9.99
C SER A 322 17.73 -16.29 -11.12
N SER A 323 17.00 -16.15 -12.23
CA SER A 323 17.17 -17.01 -13.41
C SER A 323 17.65 -16.23 -14.64
N ARG A 324 18.26 -16.93 -15.61
CA ARG A 324 18.66 -16.34 -16.90
C ARG A 324 17.54 -16.45 -17.93
N ARG A 325 16.29 -16.38 -17.48
CA ARG A 325 15.14 -16.56 -18.36
C ARG A 325 14.51 -15.21 -18.70
N GLN A 326 14.48 -14.94 -19.99
CA GLN A 326 13.73 -13.84 -20.57
C GLN A 326 12.24 -14.21 -20.61
N ILE A 327 11.39 -13.27 -20.20
CA ILE A 327 9.93 -13.42 -20.18
C ILE A 327 9.28 -12.74 -21.38
N GLY A 328 9.89 -11.64 -21.84
CA GLY A 328 9.41 -10.81 -22.93
C GLY A 328 10.05 -9.44 -22.91
N ALA A 329 9.40 -8.47 -23.55
CA ALA A 329 9.81 -7.08 -23.54
C ALA A 329 8.66 -6.16 -23.12
N ILE A 330 8.98 -4.98 -22.59
CA ILE A 330 7.96 -3.96 -22.35
C ILE A 330 7.44 -3.45 -23.70
N ALA A 331 6.21 -3.81 -24.05
CA ALA A 331 5.59 -3.39 -25.30
C ALA A 331 4.77 -2.10 -25.16
N HIS A 332 4.28 -1.82 -23.96
CA HIS A 332 3.43 -0.66 -23.68
C HIS A 332 3.64 -0.15 -22.24
N THR A 333 3.44 1.15 -22.04
CA THR A 333 3.46 1.80 -20.73
C THR A 333 2.42 2.92 -20.69
N TYR A 334 1.83 3.16 -19.52
CA TYR A 334 0.92 4.29 -19.30
C TYR A 334 1.65 5.57 -18.90
N ASP A 335 2.96 5.49 -18.71
CA ASP A 335 3.76 6.57 -18.14
C ASP A 335 4.67 7.24 -19.15
N HIS A 336 5.00 8.50 -18.88
CA HIS A 336 6.07 9.23 -19.54
C HIS A 336 7.02 9.76 -18.48
N PRO A 337 7.88 8.89 -17.89
CA PRO A 337 8.67 9.23 -16.72
C PRO A 337 9.52 10.49 -16.94
N SER A 338 9.37 11.45 -16.02
CA SER A 338 10.11 12.70 -16.10
C SER A 338 11.55 12.52 -15.64
N ARG A 339 12.49 13.19 -16.32
CA ARG A 339 13.92 13.14 -15.98
C ARG A 339 14.31 13.90 -14.71
N ILE A 340 13.43 14.77 -14.21
CA ILE A 340 13.75 15.76 -13.18
C ILE A 340 12.82 15.71 -11.96
N LYS A 341 11.56 15.37 -12.16
CA LYS A 341 10.57 15.22 -11.09
C LYS A 341 10.78 13.88 -10.37
N PRO A 342 10.94 13.87 -9.04
CA PRO A 342 11.08 12.65 -8.27
C PRO A 342 9.75 11.88 -8.24
N TYR A 343 9.84 10.56 -8.19
CA TYR A 343 8.67 9.69 -8.04
C TYR A 343 7.82 10.07 -6.80
N PRO A 344 6.48 9.95 -6.84
CA PRO A 344 5.61 9.57 -7.96
C PRO A 344 5.36 10.72 -8.93
N HIS A 345 5.88 11.93 -8.66
CA HIS A 345 5.67 13.09 -9.52
C HIS A 345 6.30 12.84 -10.90
N GLY A 346 5.47 12.88 -11.95
CA GLY A 346 5.89 12.56 -13.32
C GLY A 346 5.56 11.14 -13.78
N TYR A 347 4.89 10.35 -12.94
CA TYR A 347 4.23 9.10 -13.32
C TYR A 347 2.72 9.31 -13.35
N LYS A 348 2.04 8.71 -14.31
CA LYS A 348 0.58 8.76 -14.42
C LYS A 348 -0.06 7.59 -13.66
N HIS A 349 0.54 6.41 -13.78
CA HIS A 349 0.00 5.18 -13.20
C HIS A 349 1.08 4.23 -12.70
N ASP A 350 2.31 4.36 -13.18
CA ASP A 350 3.40 3.45 -12.85
C ASP A 350 3.08 1.98 -13.23
N LEU A 351 2.59 1.79 -14.46
CA LEU A 351 2.16 0.51 -15.03
C LEU A 351 2.69 0.31 -16.45
N SER A 352 3.26 -0.87 -16.68
CA SER A 352 3.80 -1.32 -17.96
C SER A 352 3.37 -2.76 -18.28
N PHE A 353 3.37 -3.09 -19.57
CA PHE A 353 3.01 -4.41 -20.09
C PHE A 353 4.22 -5.13 -20.68
N ILE A 354 4.44 -6.34 -20.19
CA ILE A 354 5.35 -7.31 -20.77
C ILE A 354 4.58 -8.10 -21.83
N SER A 355 5.08 -8.11 -23.06
CA SER A 355 4.52 -8.90 -24.15
C SER A 355 5.58 -9.80 -24.78
N ASP A 356 5.15 -10.98 -25.18
CA ASP A 356 5.92 -11.95 -25.96
C ASP A 356 4.95 -12.88 -26.70
N SER A 357 5.44 -13.57 -27.73
CA SER A 357 4.72 -14.65 -28.41
C SER A 357 4.40 -15.85 -27.49
N ALA A 358 5.21 -16.08 -26.45
CA ALA A 358 5.11 -17.21 -25.54
C ALA A 358 5.20 -16.76 -24.07
N LEU A 359 4.31 -15.84 -23.66
CA LEU A 359 4.24 -15.38 -22.27
C LEU A 359 3.98 -16.55 -21.30
N PRO A 360 4.77 -16.68 -20.21
CA PRO A 360 4.54 -17.70 -19.21
C PRO A 360 3.21 -17.49 -18.50
N ASP A 361 2.75 -18.53 -17.82
CA ASP A 361 1.58 -18.42 -16.95
C ASP A 361 1.95 -17.76 -15.63
N VAL A 362 1.04 -16.95 -15.11
CA VAL A 362 1.16 -16.26 -13.83
C VAL A 362 0.08 -16.81 -12.90
N THR A 363 0.51 -17.36 -11.77
CA THR A 363 -0.38 -18.06 -10.83
C THR A 363 -0.20 -17.55 -9.42
N SER A 364 -1.29 -17.56 -8.65
CA SER A 364 -1.24 -17.28 -7.21
C SER A 364 -0.42 -18.37 -6.50
N PRO A 365 0.23 -18.05 -5.36
CA PRO A 365 0.99 -19.03 -4.62
C PRO A 365 0.12 -20.24 -4.18
N PRO A 366 0.68 -21.46 -4.09
CA PRO A 366 -0.08 -22.63 -3.67
C PRO A 366 -0.80 -22.42 -2.33
N GLY A 367 -2.08 -22.82 -2.26
CA GLY A 367 -2.90 -22.68 -1.06
C GLY A 367 -3.64 -21.34 -0.92
N TYR A 368 -3.54 -20.45 -1.92
CA TYR A 368 -4.28 -19.19 -1.97
C TYR A 368 -5.22 -19.14 -3.19
N PRO A 369 -6.32 -18.36 -3.12
CA PRO A 369 -7.28 -18.27 -4.22
C PRO A 369 -6.64 -17.72 -5.50
N PRO A 370 -7.01 -18.26 -6.67
CA PRO A 370 -6.72 -17.62 -7.94
C PRO A 370 -7.40 -16.25 -8.01
N VAL A 371 -6.71 -15.27 -8.60
CA VAL A 371 -7.29 -13.97 -8.91
C VAL A 371 -7.99 -14.03 -10.26
N THR A 372 -9.32 -13.95 -10.27
CA THR A 372 -10.12 -14.25 -11.49
C THR A 372 -10.89 -13.05 -12.04
N GLY A 373 -10.94 -11.93 -11.31
CA GLY A 373 -11.63 -10.74 -11.77
C GLY A 373 -11.16 -9.44 -11.12
N TRP A 374 -11.73 -8.34 -11.56
CA TRP A 374 -11.52 -7.02 -10.97
C TRP A 374 -12.60 -6.71 -9.95
N ALA A 375 -12.23 -6.07 -8.86
CA ALA A 375 -13.16 -5.66 -7.82
C ALA A 375 -13.44 -4.15 -7.87
N ASP A 376 -14.54 -3.75 -7.25
CA ASP A 376 -14.87 -2.34 -7.03
C ASP A 376 -13.98 -1.76 -5.93
N TYR A 377 -13.54 -0.51 -6.13
CA TYR A 377 -12.73 0.18 -5.14
C TYR A 377 -13.50 0.47 -3.85
N THR A 378 -14.82 0.67 -3.95
CA THR A 378 -15.72 0.95 -2.82
C THR A 378 -15.80 -0.24 -1.87
N ALA A 379 -15.84 -1.46 -2.40
CA ALA A 379 -15.84 -2.67 -1.57
C ALA A 379 -14.61 -2.74 -0.65
N ALA A 380 -13.44 -2.34 -1.13
CA ALA A 380 -12.22 -2.25 -0.32
C ALA A 380 -12.30 -1.11 0.71
N LEU A 381 -12.86 0.04 0.33
CA LEU A 381 -13.07 1.18 1.23
C LEU A 381 -14.18 0.95 2.27
N ASP A 382 -15.12 0.04 2.00
CA ASP A 382 -16.21 -0.34 2.91
C ASP A 382 -15.77 -1.34 3.98
N GLY A 383 -14.50 -1.78 3.94
CA GLY A 383 -13.91 -2.63 4.98
C GLY A 383 -13.93 -4.13 4.66
N GLN A 384 -14.25 -4.53 3.42
CA GLN A 384 -14.08 -5.93 3.03
C GLN A 384 -12.61 -6.36 3.15
N ASP A 385 -12.39 -7.62 3.51
CA ASP A 385 -11.05 -8.16 3.72
C ASP A 385 -10.19 -8.06 2.46
N VAL A 386 -8.98 -7.55 2.63
CA VAL A 386 -8.00 -7.41 1.56
C VAL A 386 -6.65 -8.02 1.92
N TYR A 387 -5.91 -8.39 0.90
CA TYR A 387 -4.55 -8.87 1.03
C TYR A 387 -3.70 -8.49 -0.17
N VAL A 388 -2.39 -8.48 0.02
CA VAL A 388 -1.40 -8.31 -1.05
C VAL A 388 -0.75 -9.66 -1.31
N VAL A 389 -0.56 -10.02 -2.59
CA VAL A 389 0.05 -11.29 -2.99
C VAL A 389 1.07 -11.11 -4.11
N CYS A 390 2.24 -11.74 -3.97
CA CYS A 390 3.23 -11.84 -5.04
C CYS A 390 2.94 -13.07 -5.90
N HIS A 391 2.61 -12.85 -7.17
CA HIS A 391 2.35 -13.95 -8.11
C HIS A 391 3.66 -14.55 -8.64
N GLN A 392 3.63 -15.84 -8.96
CA GLN A 392 4.78 -16.57 -9.48
C GLN A 392 4.54 -16.95 -10.95
N THR A 393 5.62 -17.10 -11.71
CA THR A 393 5.52 -17.72 -13.03
C THR A 393 5.53 -19.24 -12.92
N ASN A 394 4.66 -19.94 -13.65
CA ASN A 394 4.67 -21.39 -13.74
C ASN A 394 5.75 -21.89 -14.70
N VAL A 395 6.98 -21.56 -14.38
CA VAL A 395 8.14 -21.84 -15.18
C VAL A 395 9.05 -22.68 -14.31
N GLY A 396 9.02 -24.01 -14.45
CA GLY A 396 9.91 -24.90 -13.70
C GLY A 396 9.33 -25.50 -12.41
N ARG A 397 10.20 -25.93 -11.49
CA ARG A 397 9.83 -26.70 -10.30
C ARG A 397 9.16 -25.81 -9.25
N TRP A 398 7.95 -26.21 -8.84
CA TRP A 398 7.21 -25.57 -7.75
C TRP A 398 8.02 -25.52 -6.45
N ARG A 399 7.93 -24.39 -5.75
CA ARG A 399 8.20 -24.36 -4.32
C ARG A 399 7.09 -25.18 -3.64
N VAL A 400 7.40 -26.40 -3.20
CA VAL A 400 6.51 -27.11 -2.28
C VAL A 400 6.54 -26.34 -0.97
N ILE A 401 5.47 -25.62 -0.65
CA ILE A 401 5.31 -24.96 0.64
C ILE A 401 5.13 -26.06 1.69
N THR A 402 6.20 -26.45 2.38
CA THR A 402 6.15 -27.32 3.55
C THR A 402 6.07 -26.45 4.80
N GLY A 403 4.89 -26.36 5.43
CA GLY A 403 4.68 -25.62 6.68
C GLY A 403 3.51 -24.62 6.63
N THR A 404 3.11 -24.08 7.77
CA THR A 404 2.09 -23.03 7.92
C THR A 404 2.36 -21.84 7.01
N LEU A 405 1.32 -21.37 6.29
CA LEU A 405 1.19 -20.10 5.56
C LEU A 405 2.52 -19.37 5.31
N ASP A 406 3.09 -19.49 4.11
CA ASP A 406 4.31 -18.75 3.73
C ASP A 406 4.01 -17.23 3.70
N SER A 407 4.29 -16.55 4.81
CA SER A 407 4.09 -15.09 5.01
C SER A 407 4.97 -14.22 4.10
N LYS A 408 5.88 -14.83 3.31
CA LYS A 408 6.78 -14.09 2.41
C LYS A 408 6.14 -13.69 1.09
N LEU A 409 5.04 -14.31 0.67
CA LEU A 409 4.38 -14.04 -0.62
C LEU A 409 2.92 -13.59 -0.46
N PHE A 410 2.44 -13.53 0.77
CA PHE A 410 1.10 -13.12 1.12
C PHE A 410 1.13 -12.27 2.39
N ASN A 411 0.44 -11.13 2.39
CA ASN A 411 0.23 -10.33 3.59
C ASN A 411 -1.20 -9.82 3.66
N ARG A 412 -1.85 -9.95 4.82
CA ARG A 412 -3.13 -9.27 5.06
C ARG A 412 -2.90 -7.76 5.06
N ALA A 413 -3.89 -7.03 4.58
CA ALA A 413 -3.84 -5.58 4.53
C ALA A 413 -5.08 -4.98 5.19
N ALA A 414 -4.96 -3.74 5.66
CA ALA A 414 -6.09 -2.92 6.06
C ALA A 414 -6.07 -1.61 5.26
N VAL A 415 -7.17 -1.31 4.57
CA VAL A 415 -7.33 -0.10 3.76
C VAL A 415 -7.50 1.09 4.69
N LEU A 416 -6.63 2.09 4.55
CA LEU A 416 -6.63 3.29 5.38
C LEU A 416 -7.50 4.40 4.79
N GLY A 417 -7.62 4.47 3.47
CA GLY A 417 -8.37 5.50 2.78
C GLY A 417 -7.91 5.75 1.35
N THR A 418 -8.03 7.00 0.92
CA THR A 418 -7.71 7.46 -0.44
C THR A 418 -6.71 8.61 -0.42
N GLY A 419 -5.96 8.78 -1.50
CA GLY A 419 -5.10 9.93 -1.67
C GLY A 419 -5.15 10.49 -3.09
N TYR A 420 -4.78 11.76 -3.18
CA TYR A 420 -4.89 12.58 -4.38
C TYR A 420 -3.63 13.44 -4.49
N THR A 421 -2.97 13.39 -5.64
CA THR A 421 -1.86 14.30 -5.96
C THR A 421 -2.19 15.09 -7.20
N TRP A 422 -1.68 16.33 -7.28
CA TRP A 422 -1.87 17.18 -8.45
C TRP A 422 -0.64 18.02 -8.74
N ASP A 423 -0.45 18.30 -10.02
CA ASP A 423 0.59 19.19 -10.51
C ASP A 423 -0.06 20.45 -11.08
N ARG A 424 0.22 21.60 -10.49
CA ARG A 424 -0.39 22.87 -10.91
C ARG A 424 0.09 23.37 -12.26
N LYS A 425 1.34 23.05 -12.64
CA LYS A 425 1.95 23.52 -13.88
C LYS A 425 1.36 22.79 -15.08
N THR A 426 1.24 21.48 -14.95
CA THR A 426 0.72 20.59 -16.00
C THR A 426 -0.78 20.35 -15.90
N ARG A 427 -1.41 20.77 -14.79
CA ARG A 427 -2.84 20.57 -14.47
C ARG A 427 -3.28 19.11 -14.51
N SER A 428 -2.36 18.21 -14.19
CA SER A 428 -2.65 16.79 -14.03
C SER A 428 -2.95 16.46 -12.56
N GLN A 429 -3.63 15.34 -12.36
CA GLN A 429 -3.82 14.75 -11.05
C GLN A 429 -3.75 13.22 -11.13
N ASN A 430 -3.50 12.59 -9.99
CA ASN A 430 -3.62 11.16 -9.78
C ASN A 430 -4.46 10.87 -8.54
N SER A 431 -5.04 9.68 -8.48
CA SER A 431 -5.77 9.18 -7.32
C SER A 431 -5.30 7.76 -6.99
N PHE A 432 -5.24 7.44 -5.71
CA PHE A 432 -4.72 6.16 -5.23
C PHE A 432 -5.45 5.71 -3.96
N LEU A 433 -5.39 4.40 -3.70
CA LEU A 433 -5.78 3.79 -2.43
C LEU A 433 -4.58 3.72 -1.50
N LEU A 434 -4.84 3.84 -0.20
CA LEU A 434 -3.86 3.73 0.88
C LEU A 434 -4.17 2.50 1.74
N TRP A 435 -3.15 1.72 2.09
CA TRP A 435 -3.30 0.59 3.01
C TRP A 435 -1.99 0.33 3.77
N HIS A 436 -2.05 -0.51 4.79
CA HIS A 436 -0.86 -1.05 5.44
C HIS A 436 -0.97 -2.55 5.64
N THR A 437 0.15 -3.17 6.02
CA THR A 437 0.27 -4.60 6.30
C THR A 437 0.92 -4.83 7.67
N ASP A 438 0.81 -6.04 8.18
CA ASP A 438 1.42 -6.53 9.41
C ASP A 438 2.96 -6.56 9.34
N ALA A 439 3.51 -6.83 8.17
CA ALA A 439 4.95 -6.79 7.93
C ALA A 439 5.45 -5.36 7.64
N LYS A 440 6.55 -4.96 8.29
CA LYS A 440 7.42 -3.87 7.82
C LYS A 440 8.13 -4.32 6.55
N LEU A 441 7.39 -4.33 5.43
CA LEU A 441 7.99 -4.61 4.13
C LEU A 441 8.78 -3.38 3.70
N ALA A 442 10.10 -3.51 3.64
CA ALA A 442 10.96 -2.44 3.17
C ALA A 442 10.84 -2.34 1.63
N PRO A 443 11.19 -1.19 1.01
CA PRO A 443 11.33 -1.08 -0.44
C PRO A 443 12.23 -2.16 -1.06
N THR A 444 13.12 -2.73 -0.26
CA THR A 444 14.04 -3.79 -0.65
C THR A 444 13.36 -5.16 -0.79
N ASP A 445 12.06 -5.26 -0.59
CA ASP A 445 11.39 -6.57 -0.62
C ASP A 445 10.75 -6.86 -1.99
N GLY A 446 10.78 -5.89 -2.92
CA GLY A 446 10.44 -6.10 -4.34
C GLY A 446 8.94 -6.26 -4.65
N TRP A 447 8.05 -5.93 -3.71
CA TRP A 447 6.59 -6.11 -3.83
C TRP A 447 5.89 -5.17 -4.82
N SER A 448 6.64 -4.32 -5.49
CA SER A 448 6.08 -3.32 -6.39
C SER A 448 5.49 -3.95 -7.64
N GLY A 449 4.20 -3.72 -7.89
CA GLY A 449 3.43 -4.41 -8.92
C GLY A 449 2.62 -5.59 -8.38
N ALA A 450 2.76 -5.95 -7.10
CA ALA A 450 1.89 -6.95 -6.48
C ALA A 450 0.45 -6.44 -6.41
N PRO A 451 -0.56 -7.23 -6.81
CA PRO A 451 -1.95 -6.85 -6.69
C PRO A 451 -2.43 -6.85 -5.23
N LEU A 452 -3.14 -5.79 -4.86
CA LEU A 452 -4.05 -5.78 -3.71
C LEU A 452 -5.35 -6.46 -4.15
N CYS A 453 -5.75 -7.51 -3.45
CA CYS A 453 -6.89 -8.34 -3.78
C CYS A 453 -7.95 -8.26 -2.68
N LEU A 454 -9.22 -8.26 -3.07
CA LEU A 454 -10.37 -8.48 -2.21
C LEU A 454 -10.60 -9.98 -2.03
N GLY A 455 -10.79 -10.39 -0.77
CA GLY A 455 -11.07 -11.76 -0.34
C GLY A 455 -10.22 -12.20 0.84
N ARG A 456 -10.44 -13.44 1.28
CA ARG A 456 -9.65 -14.15 2.29
C ARG A 456 -8.82 -15.25 1.63
N PRO A 457 -7.70 -15.68 2.24
CA PRO A 457 -6.95 -16.87 1.80
C PRO A 457 -7.77 -18.14 1.63
N SER A 458 -8.90 -18.24 2.34
CA SER A 458 -9.81 -19.37 2.32
C SER A 458 -10.84 -19.32 1.19
N ASP A 459 -10.94 -18.22 0.45
CA ASP A 459 -11.96 -18.05 -0.57
C ASP A 459 -11.64 -18.91 -1.80
N ALA A 460 -12.66 -19.25 -2.59
CA ALA A 460 -12.48 -20.03 -3.81
C ALA A 460 -11.80 -19.23 -4.94
N ALA A 461 -12.00 -17.92 -4.95
CA ALA A 461 -11.41 -16.99 -5.89
C ALA A 461 -11.34 -15.59 -5.28
N ALA A 462 -10.39 -14.80 -5.73
CA ALA A 462 -10.20 -13.41 -5.30
C ALA A 462 -10.30 -12.45 -6.48
N ARG A 463 -10.47 -11.16 -6.16
CA ARG A 463 -10.59 -10.11 -7.18
C ARG A 463 -9.57 -9.00 -6.94
N ALA A 464 -8.84 -8.59 -7.97
CA ALA A 464 -7.84 -7.54 -7.89
C ALA A 464 -8.47 -6.14 -7.82
N VAL A 465 -7.91 -5.26 -6.99
CA VAL A 465 -8.37 -3.88 -6.77
C VAL A 465 -7.45 -2.90 -7.49
N VAL A 466 -6.19 -2.87 -7.07
CA VAL A 466 -5.08 -2.01 -7.56
C VAL A 466 -3.77 -2.78 -7.46
N PHE A 467 -2.67 -2.22 -7.98
CA PHE A 467 -1.32 -2.73 -7.76
C PHE A 467 -0.59 -1.88 -6.73
N GLN A 468 0.32 -2.48 -5.95
CA GLN A 468 1.20 -1.74 -5.07
C GLN A 468 2.22 -0.97 -5.91
N ASN A 469 2.15 0.36 -5.90
CA ASN A 469 3.05 1.22 -6.68
C ASN A 469 4.11 1.86 -5.78
N PHE A 470 3.68 2.42 -4.65
CA PHE A 470 4.58 3.18 -3.77
C PHE A 470 4.25 3.08 -2.30
N GLN A 471 5.09 3.71 -1.50
CA GLN A 471 4.95 3.73 -0.06
C GLN A 471 5.43 5.07 0.50
N GLU A 472 4.93 5.39 1.68
CA GLU A 472 5.25 6.63 2.37
C GLU A 472 5.29 6.42 3.89
N ASP A 473 6.08 7.25 4.55
CA ASP A 473 6.14 7.28 6.00
C ASP A 473 5.02 8.17 6.53
N CYS A 474 3.98 7.56 7.09
CA CYS A 474 2.92 8.26 7.80
C CYS A 474 3.41 8.63 9.21
N LEU A 475 3.45 9.92 9.52
CA LEU A 475 3.71 10.41 10.87
C LEU A 475 2.56 10.01 11.79
N LEU A 476 2.87 9.39 12.93
CA LEU A 476 1.90 9.01 13.93
C LEU A 476 1.84 10.01 15.07
N ALA A 477 0.68 10.11 15.71
CA ALA A 477 0.54 10.85 16.96
C ALA A 477 1.44 10.22 18.04
N GLY A 478 2.02 11.07 18.89
CA GLY A 478 2.98 10.64 19.91
C GLY A 478 2.84 11.41 21.22
N ASP A 479 3.25 10.78 22.31
CA ASP A 479 3.18 11.31 23.68
C ASP A 479 4.12 12.53 23.91
N SER A 480 5.14 12.72 23.08
CA SER A 480 6.09 13.82 23.20
C SER A 480 6.58 14.30 21.84
N SER A 481 6.91 15.59 21.73
CA SER A 481 7.51 16.16 20.52
C SER A 481 8.93 15.66 20.21
N ILE A 482 9.47 14.74 21.02
CA ILE A 482 10.85 14.23 20.93
C ILE A 482 10.89 12.85 20.26
N GLU A 483 9.85 12.02 20.42
CA GLU A 483 9.74 10.72 19.77
C GLU A 483 8.67 10.76 18.68
N GLN A 484 9.09 11.04 17.44
CA GLN A 484 8.23 10.90 16.27
C GLN A 484 8.23 9.43 15.83
N HIS A 485 7.03 8.84 15.76
CA HIS A 485 6.83 7.50 15.23
C HIS A 485 6.35 7.60 13.79
N HIS A 486 6.88 6.73 12.92
CA HIS A 486 6.46 6.62 11.54
C HIS A 486 5.97 5.21 11.27
N ALA A 487 4.80 5.10 10.64
CA ALA A 487 4.33 3.85 10.07
C ALA A 487 4.48 3.88 8.56
N LEU A 488 4.79 2.73 7.99
CA LEU A 488 4.86 2.61 6.55
C LEU A 488 3.46 2.35 5.99
N VAL A 489 3.02 3.25 5.11
CA VAL A 489 1.78 3.13 4.35
C VAL A 489 2.12 2.81 2.90
N LYS A 490 1.34 1.92 2.29
CA LYS A 490 1.44 1.50 0.90
C LYS A 490 0.33 2.14 0.09
N ALA A 491 0.61 2.35 -1.18
CA ALA A 491 -0.30 3.01 -2.08
C ALA A 491 -0.30 2.39 -3.49
N GLY A 492 -1.45 2.51 -4.15
CA GLY A 492 -1.69 1.97 -5.49
C GLY A 492 -2.62 2.87 -6.27
N PHE A 493 -2.23 3.21 -7.50
CA PHE A 493 -3.02 4.09 -8.37
C PHE A 493 -4.31 3.40 -8.84
N LEU A 494 -5.33 4.21 -9.12
CA LEU A 494 -6.54 3.73 -9.76
C LEU A 494 -6.25 3.27 -11.19
N LEU A 495 -6.65 2.02 -11.46
CA LEU A 495 -6.42 1.35 -12.72
C LEU A 495 -7.10 2.08 -13.89
N PRO A 496 -6.43 2.19 -15.06
CA PRO A 496 -7.03 2.69 -16.28
C PRO A 496 -8.26 1.85 -16.69
N PRO A 497 -9.27 2.44 -17.33
CA PRO A 497 -10.51 1.73 -17.68
C PRO A 497 -10.28 0.47 -18.51
N ASP A 498 -9.34 0.50 -19.46
CA ASP A 498 -8.98 -0.64 -20.30
C ASP A 498 -8.35 -1.81 -19.53
N ILE A 499 -7.73 -1.55 -18.37
CA ILE A 499 -7.31 -2.60 -17.43
C ILE A 499 -8.53 -3.20 -16.72
N LYS A 500 -9.40 -2.36 -16.16
CA LYS A 500 -10.63 -2.84 -15.49
C LYS A 500 -11.54 -3.64 -16.42
N ASP A 501 -11.51 -3.30 -17.70
CA ASP A 501 -12.27 -3.96 -18.74
C ASP A 501 -11.58 -5.20 -19.34
N SER A 502 -10.34 -5.50 -18.93
CA SER A 502 -9.60 -6.69 -19.35
C SER A 502 -9.99 -7.92 -18.54
N SER A 503 -9.71 -9.12 -19.07
CA SER A 503 -9.87 -10.35 -18.30
C SER A 503 -8.54 -10.82 -17.71
N ILE A 504 -8.59 -11.29 -16.46
CA ILE A 504 -7.43 -11.88 -15.78
C ILE A 504 -7.34 -13.34 -16.20
N VAL A 505 -6.20 -13.72 -16.78
CA VAL A 505 -5.95 -15.08 -17.26
C VAL A 505 -5.15 -15.82 -16.20
N GLY A 506 -5.86 -16.59 -15.39
CA GLY A 506 -5.27 -17.56 -14.46
C GLY A 506 -5.22 -18.96 -15.07
N VAL A 507 -4.31 -19.79 -14.57
CA VAL A 507 -4.38 -21.24 -14.80
C VAL A 507 -5.20 -21.83 -13.67
N ASP A 508 -6.35 -22.42 -13.99
CA ASP A 508 -7.04 -23.34 -13.09
C ASP A 508 -6.08 -24.49 -12.79
N MET A 509 -5.51 -24.53 -11.60
CA MET A 509 -4.86 -25.75 -11.13
C MET A 509 -5.97 -26.77 -10.90
N PRO A 510 -5.97 -27.93 -11.60
CA PRO A 510 -6.93 -28.98 -11.31
C PRO A 510 -6.59 -29.59 -9.95
N ASN A 511 -7.16 -29.06 -8.88
CA ASN A 511 -7.15 -29.71 -7.57
C ASN A 511 -8.38 -30.61 -7.45
N GLN A 512 -8.43 -31.66 -8.27
CA GLN A 512 -9.22 -32.83 -7.94
C GLN A 512 -8.41 -33.66 -6.92
N ASN A 513 -8.95 -33.75 -5.69
CA ASN A 513 -8.67 -34.80 -4.69
C ASN A 513 -7.44 -34.68 -3.77
N ARG A 514 -7.21 -33.56 -3.09
CA ARG A 514 -6.58 -33.62 -1.75
C ARG A 514 -7.26 -32.65 -0.78
N PRO A 515 -7.91 -33.13 0.30
CA PRO A 515 -8.41 -32.25 1.34
C PRO A 515 -7.21 -31.70 2.10
N TYR A 516 -6.96 -30.39 1.97
CA TYR A 516 -6.06 -29.68 2.87
C TYR A 516 -6.79 -29.49 4.20
N ASN A 517 -6.60 -30.43 5.13
CA ASN A 517 -7.09 -30.28 6.49
C ASN A 517 -6.31 -29.14 7.17
N THR A 518 -6.93 -27.98 7.27
CA THR A 518 -6.50 -26.86 8.11
C THR A 518 -6.87 -27.14 9.57
N LEU A 519 -6.04 -27.92 10.27
CA LEU A 519 -6.03 -27.95 11.73
C LEU A 519 -4.59 -27.75 12.23
N PRO A 520 -4.37 -26.94 13.29
CA PRO A 520 -3.04 -26.66 13.81
C PRO A 520 -2.45 -27.89 14.50
N GLY A 521 -1.45 -28.50 13.88
CA GLY A 521 -0.66 -29.59 14.46
C GLY A 521 0.38 -29.04 15.44
N MET A 522 0.23 -29.42 16.70
CA MET A 522 1.13 -29.11 17.82
C MET A 522 2.60 -29.46 17.52
N ASN A 523 3.51 -28.52 17.76
CA ASN A 523 4.96 -28.71 17.68
C ASN A 523 5.43 -29.91 18.51
N ARG A 524 6.08 -30.89 17.87
CA ARG A 524 7.01 -31.82 18.52
C ARG A 524 8.31 -31.82 17.74
N GLU A 525 9.27 -31.02 18.19
CA GLU A 525 10.64 -31.15 17.76
C GLU A 525 11.32 -32.35 18.42
N SER A 526 12.24 -32.95 17.66
CA SER A 526 13.33 -33.85 18.07
C SER A 526 12.95 -35.26 18.54
N PHE A 527 13.15 -36.25 17.69
CA PHE A 527 13.99 -37.43 17.97
C PHE A 527 14.25 -38.19 16.67
N THR A 528 15.39 -37.93 16.03
CA THR A 528 15.98 -38.84 15.04
C THR A 528 16.85 -39.85 15.79
N LEU A 529 16.38 -41.09 15.90
CA LEU A 529 17.14 -42.35 15.82
C LEU A 529 16.28 -43.45 16.44
N GLU A 530 15.67 -44.28 15.60
CA GLU A 530 15.99 -45.71 15.56
C GLU A 530 15.09 -46.42 14.55
N SER A 531 15.75 -47.05 13.58
CA SER A 531 15.19 -48.13 12.80
C SER A 531 14.79 -49.27 13.74
N GLN A 532 13.52 -49.66 13.76
CA GLN A 532 13.14 -51.07 13.71
C GLN A 532 11.63 -51.21 13.45
N ARG A 533 11.32 -51.99 12.42
CA ARG A 533 10.01 -52.63 12.21
C ARG A 533 9.51 -53.23 13.52
N ARG A 534 8.25 -52.97 13.88
CA ARG A 534 7.31 -53.97 14.39
C ARG A 534 5.88 -53.44 14.27
N SER A 535 5.18 -54.03 13.32
CA SER A 535 3.72 -54.15 13.28
C SER A 535 3.17 -54.68 14.60
N PHE A 536 2.14 -54.04 15.13
CA PHE A 536 1.10 -54.70 15.93
C PHE A 536 -0.28 -54.13 15.61
N SER A 537 -1.17 -55.04 15.30
CA SER A 537 -2.62 -54.93 15.09
C SER A 537 -3.39 -55.14 16.41
N GLY A 538 -4.55 -54.49 16.54
CA GLY A 538 -5.64 -54.82 17.50
C GLY A 538 -5.39 -54.32 18.93
N ILE A 539 -6.36 -53.78 19.67
CA ILE A 539 -7.83 -53.93 19.70
C ILE A 539 -8.49 -52.56 19.81
#